data_AF-A0A9D4G5Q8-F1
#
_entry.id   AF-A0A9D4G5Q8-F1
#
_cell.length_a   1.000
_cell.length_b   1.000
_cell.length_c   1.000
_cell.angle_alpha   90.00
_cell.angle_beta   90.00
_cell.angle_gamma   90.00
#
_symmetry.space_group_name_H-M   'P 1'
#
loop_
_entity.id
_entity.type
_entity.pdbx_description
1 polymer ?
#
loop_
_entity_poly.entity_id
_entity_poly.type
_entity_poly.pdbx_seq_one_letter_code
_entity_poly.pdbx_strand_id
1 'polypeptide(L)' 'MKTSFPRTRLNCFLQEFIPHYAKEYGFEYELVQYKWPRWLNQQKEKQRIMWGFKILFLDVLFPLDVKKIIFVDADQVR' A
#
# COMPACT_ATOMS: atom_id res chain seq x y z
N MET A 1 8.86 8.65 -9.96
CA MET A 1 8.49 7.31 -9.44
C MET A 1 7.37 7.53 -8.45
N LYS A 2 6.22 6.88 -8.64
CA LYS A 2 5.03 7.13 -7.82
C LYS A 2 4.93 6.07 -6.73
N THR A 3 4.92 6.49 -5.47
CA THR A 3 4.94 5.59 -4.30
C THR A 3 3.56 5.48 -3.69
N SER A 4 3.01 4.27 -3.63
CA SER A 4 1.65 4.05 -3.13
C SER A 4 1.64 3.47 -1.73
N PHE A 5 0.86 4.05 -0.82
CA PHE A 5 0.74 3.61 0.57
C PHE A 5 -0.70 3.18 0.92
N PRO A 6 -0.88 2.12 1.73
CA PRO A 6 -2.20 1.67 2.15
C PRO A 6 -2.80 2.58 3.23
N ARG A 7 -3.86 3.34 2.88
CA ARG A 7 -4.47 4.35 3.77
C ARG A 7 -4.94 3.79 5.12
N THR A 8 -5.63 2.64 5.11
CA THR A 8 -6.25 2.05 6.31
C THR A 8 -5.22 1.50 7.31
N ARG A 9 -3.96 1.36 6.91
CA ARG A 9 -2.91 0.74 7.74
C ARG A 9 -1.93 1.76 8.33
N LEU A 10 -1.96 3.01 7.88
CA LEU A 10 -1.09 4.06 8.37
C LEU A 10 -1.69 4.72 9.62
N ASN A 11 -0.84 4.97 10.62
CA ASN A 11 -1.21 5.78 11.78
C ASN A 11 -1.45 7.24 11.35
N CYS A 12 -2.31 7.96 12.07
CA CYS A 12 -2.63 9.38 11.82
C CYS A 12 -1.36 10.23 11.74
N PHE A 13 -0.44 10.02 12.69
CA PHE A 13 0.87 10.66 12.70
C PHE A 13 1.60 10.47 11.36
N LEU A 14 1.81 9.23 10.91
CA LEU A 14 2.53 8.97 9.66
C LEU A 14 1.88 9.63 8.43
N GLN A 15 0.54 9.74 8.41
CA GLN A 15 -0.16 10.42 7.31
C GLN A 15 0.17 11.91 7.24
N GLU A 16 0.46 12.56 8.37
CA GLU A 16 0.87 13.97 8.43
C GLU A 16 2.33 14.18 8.02
N PHE A 17 3.20 13.18 8.21
CA PHE A 17 4.63 13.28 7.82
C PHE A 17 4.89 12.95 6.35
N ILE A 18 4.07 12.10 5.70
CA ILE A 18 4.28 11.73 4.29
C ILE A 18 4.38 12.97 3.36
N PRO A 19 3.51 13.99 3.45
CA PRO A 19 3.64 15.20 2.63
C PRO A 19 4.97 15.94 2.85
N HIS A 20 5.48 15.95 4.08
CA HIS A 20 6.75 16.60 4.40
C HIS A 20 7.92 15.86 3.73
N TYR A 21 7.95 14.53 3.87
CA TYR A 21 8.93 13.67 3.22
C TYR A 21 8.85 13.72 1.68
N ALA A 22 7.64 13.77 1.13
CA ALA A 22 7.45 13.90 -0.31
C ALA A 22 8.05 15.19 -0.85
N LYS A 23 7.96 16.30 -0.10
CA LYS A 23 8.55 17.59 -0.46
C LYS A 23 10.07 17.59 -0.33
N GLU A 24 10.62 16.96 0.70
CA GLU A 24 12.05 16.90 0.96
C GLU A 24 12.79 16.02 -0.05
N TYR A 25 12.25 14.82 -0.33
CA TYR A 25 12.85 13.84 -1.24
C TYR A 25 12.33 13.93 -2.69
N GLY A 26 11.36 14.81 -2.95
CA GLY A 26 10.85 15.08 -4.29
C GLY A 26 10.12 13.92 -4.96
N PHE A 27 9.38 13.10 -4.20
CA PHE A 27 8.60 11.99 -4.76
C PHE A 27 7.09 12.24 -4.72
N GLU A 28 6.38 11.66 -5.68
CA GLU A 28 4.92 11.65 -5.70
C GLU A 28 4.39 10.45 -4.91
N TYR A 29 3.35 10.68 -4.10
CA TYR A 29 2.71 9.61 -3.34
C TYR A 29 1.21 9.52 -3.60
N GLU A 30 0.67 8.32 -3.38
CA GLU A 30 -0.77 8.07 -3.46
C GLU A 30 -1.22 7.19 -2.30
N LEU A 31 -2.38 7.50 -1.72
CA LEU A 31 -2.99 6.70 -0.66
C LEU A 31 -4.04 5.78 -1.25
N VAL A 32 -3.75 4.48 -1.30
CA VAL A 32 -4.65 3.48 -1.86
C VAL A 32 -5.45 2.82 -0.73
N GLN A 33 -6.74 2.64 -0.94
CA GLN A 33 -7.60 1.90 -0.02
C GLN A 33 -8.40 0.87 -0.80
N TYR A 34 -8.42 -0.35 -0.28
CA TYR A 34 -9.23 -1.42 -0.84
C TYR A 34 -9.96 -2.18 0.25
N LYS A 35 -11.21 -2.53 -0.04
CA LYS A 35 -12.08 -3.27 0.88
C LYS A 35 -12.09 -4.73 0.50
N TRP A 36 -11.85 -5.61 1.47
CA TRP A 36 -11.93 -7.04 1.25
C TRP A 36 -13.33 -7.42 0.71
N PRO A 37 -13.42 -8.14 -0.41
CA PRO A 37 -14.69 -8.46 -1.02
C PRO A 37 -15.47 -9.46 -0.16
N ARG A 38 -16.80 -9.33 -0.14
CA ARG A 38 -17.67 -10.16 0.71
C ARG A 38 -17.67 -11.64 0.32
N TRP A 39 -17.35 -11.94 -0.94
CA TRP A 39 -17.32 -13.30 -1.49
C TRP A 39 -16.04 -14.06 -1.17
N LEU A 40 -15.01 -13.39 -0.64
CA LEU A 40 -13.74 -14.02 -0.28
C LEU A 40 -13.67 -14.25 1.22
N ASN A 41 -13.31 -15.46 1.64
CA ASN A 41 -13.19 -15.83 3.06
C ASN A 41 -12.24 -14.86 3.79
N GLN A 42 -12.80 -14.13 4.77
CA GLN A 42 -12.02 -13.19 5.57
C GLN A 42 -11.03 -13.94 6.44
N GLN A 43 -9.78 -13.48 6.43
CA GLN A 43 -8.73 -13.99 7.30
C GLN A 43 -8.76 -13.22 8.63
N LYS A 44 -8.60 -13.91 9.76
CA LYS A 44 -8.53 -13.27 11.09
C LYS A 44 -7.15 -12.67 11.39
N GLU A 45 -6.11 -13.26 10.82
CA GLU A 45 -4.71 -12.90 11.09
C GLU A 45 -4.22 -11.77 10.19
N LYS A 46 -3.69 -10.68 10.79
CA LYS A 46 -3.25 -9.47 10.05
C LYS A 46 -2.19 -9.74 8.98
N GLN A 47 -1.30 -10.70 9.22
CA GLN A 47 -0.26 -11.11 8.27
C GLN A 47 -0.87 -11.81 7.05
N ARG A 48 -1.78 -12.77 7.26
CA ARG A 48 -2.49 -13.46 6.16
C ARG A 48 -3.33 -12.50 5.33
N ILE A 49 -3.99 -11.53 5.97
CA ILE A 49 -4.66 -10.44 5.25
C ILE A 49 -3.66 -9.68 4.38
N MET A 50 -2.48 -9.34 4.93
CA MET A 50 -1.43 -8.61 4.20
C MET A 50 -0.88 -9.40 3.00
N TRP A 51 -0.66 -10.69 3.17
CA TRP A 51 -0.23 -11.58 2.09
C TRP A 51 -1.30 -11.72 1.00
N GLY A 52 -2.57 -11.84 1.41
CA GLY A 52 -3.70 -11.79 0.47
C GLY A 52 -3.74 -10.48 -0.32
N PHE A 53 -3.46 -9.35 0.33
CA PHE A 53 -3.32 -8.05 -0.35
C PHE A 53 -2.23 -8.00 -1.40
N LYS A 54 -1.06 -8.56 -1.11
CA LYS A 54 0.07 -8.60 -2.05
C LYS A 54 -0.23 -9.47 -3.29
N ILE A 55 -0.96 -10.57 -3.13
CA ILE A 55 -1.18 -11.56 -4.21
C ILE A 55 -2.46 -11.27 -5.00
N LEU A 56 -3.58 -11.03 -4.32
CA LEU A 56 -4.92 -11.06 -4.96
C LEU A 56 -5.36 -9.71 -5.52
N PHE A 57 -4.82 -8.61 -5.00
CA PHE A 57 -5.33 -7.28 -5.29
C PHE A 57 -4.37 -6.42 -6.12
N LEU A 58 -3.24 -6.99 -6.56
CA LEU A 58 -2.26 -6.28 -7.39
C LEU A 58 -2.89 -5.70 -8.67
N ASP A 59 -3.75 -6.48 -9.31
CA ASP A 59 -4.40 -6.13 -10.59
C ASP A 59 -5.54 -5.10 -10.43
N VAL A 60 -6.14 -5.04 -9.24
CA VAL A 60 -7.29 -4.15 -8.96
C VAL A 60 -6.85 -2.85 -8.29
N LEU A 61 -5.73 -2.86 -7.57
CA LEU A 61 -5.22 -1.70 -6.83
C LEU A 61 -4.59 -0.65 -7.74
N PHE A 62 -4.09 -1.06 -8.91
CA PHE A 62 -3.35 -0.19 -9.81
C PHE A 62 -4.02 -0.12 -11.18
N PRO A 63 -3.99 1.04 -11.84
CA PRO A 63 -4.49 1.14 -13.20
C PRO A 63 -3.66 0.28 -14.16
N LEU A 64 -4.30 -0.22 -15.22
CA LEU A 64 -3.70 -1.10 -16.24
C LEU A 64 -2.48 -0.46 -16.95
N ASP A 65 -2.33 0.86 -16.87
CA ASP A 65 -1.19 1.59 -17.43
C ASP A 65 0.13 1.41 -16.65
N VAL A 66 0.08 0.81 -15.45
CA VAL A 66 1.28 0.58 -14.63
C VAL A 66 2.03 -0.66 -15.12
N LYS A 67 3.18 -0.44 -15.76
CA LYS A 67 4.01 -1.52 -16.34
C LYS A 67 4.79 -2.38 -15.34
N LYS A 68 5.14 -1.84 -14.17
CA LYS A 68 5.99 -2.53 -13.18
C LYS A 68 5.70 -2.01 -11.78
N ILE A 69 5.54 -2.93 -10.84
CA ILE A 69 5.30 -2.66 -9.42
C ILE A 69 6.41 -3.33 -8.61
N ILE A 70 6.97 -2.60 -7.65
CA ILE A 70 8.01 -3.10 -6.74
C ILE A 70 7.45 -2.99 -5.33
N PHE A 71 7.38 -4.11 -4.62
CA PHE A 71 7.03 -4.13 -3.21
C PHE A 71 8.31 -4.06 -2.37
N VAL A 72 8.39 -3.06 -1.51
CA VAL A 72 9.45 -2.89 -0.53
C VAL A 72 8.83 -3.05 0.85
N ASP A 73 9.31 -4.02 1.63
CA ASP A 73 8.91 -4.15 3.03
C ASP A 73 9.63 -3.10 3.88
N ALA A 74 8.94 -2.53 4.87
CA ALA A 74 9.45 -1.42 5.68
C ALA A 74 10.71 -1.77 6.49
N ASP A 75 10.92 -3.06 6.76
CA ASP A 75 12.04 -3.57 7.55
C ASP A 75 13.25 -4.00 6.69
N GLN A 76 13.24 -3.75 5.37
CA GLN A 76 14.31 -4.25 4.48
C GLN A 76 15.66 -3.51 4.60
N VAL A 77 15.71 -2.35 5.24
CA VAL A 77 16.98 -1.65 5.47
C VAL A 77 17.44 -1.94 6.89
N ARG A 78 18.54 -2.71 6.98
CA ARG A 78 19.26 -2.97 8.22
C ARG A 78 20.53 -2.14 8.26
#